data_AF-A0A975WWP3-F1
#
_entry.id   AF-A0A975WWP3-F1
#
_cell.length_a   1.000
_cell.length_b   1.000
_cell.length_c   1.000
_cell.angle_alpha   90.00
_cell.angle_beta   90.00
_cell.angle_gamma   90.00
#
_symmetry.space_group_name_H-M   'P 1'
#
loop_
_entity.id
_entity.type
_entity.pdbx_description
1 polymer ?
#
loop_
_entity_poly.entity_id
_entity_poly.type
_entity_poly.pdbx_seq_one_letter_code
_entity_poly.pdbx_strand_id
1 'polypeptide(L)'
;MRRKDLWQKIETYFNNVIDRYGDIIESWDVVNEALEQNGNRAGVLRQGLLPHILGDDYIASAFILAKQLAPAIPLVYNDFGPEYSFAKTRSVLRLLETLKLKGVPVAGFGLQAHLSTTMKIDQLSLRTLTRELRAMNIDLFITELDVRNRSGLLDDAALNQVCADKVRELLEPIFSIAAPRQIVTWGLLDGYSWLTSKGYKANSFPQRPLPLDESGRRKPMWNVLRQFLCS
;
A
#
# COMPACT_ATOMS: atom_id res chain seq x y z
N MET A 1 -11.55 20.93 18.68
CA MET A 1 -10.16 21.21 18.22
C MET A 1 -10.26 22.01 16.93
N ARG A 2 -9.59 23.16 16.81
CA ARG A 2 -9.66 23.99 15.60
C ARG A 2 -8.63 23.52 14.56
N ARG A 3 -8.81 23.90 13.29
CA ARG A 3 -7.88 23.60 12.17
C ARG A 3 -6.43 23.90 12.51
N LYS A 4 -6.16 25.12 13.01
CA LYS A 4 -4.81 25.55 13.40
C LYS A 4 -4.21 24.67 14.50
N ASP A 5 -4.99 24.32 15.53
CA ASP A 5 -4.52 23.50 16.65
C ASP A 5 -4.13 22.09 16.18
N LEU A 6 -4.87 21.53 15.22
CA LEU A 6 -4.55 20.21 14.66
C LEU A 6 -3.32 20.25 13.75
N TRP A 7 -3.17 21.27 12.89
CA TRP A 7 -1.94 21.43 12.10
C TRP A 7 -0.70 21.58 12.95
N GLN A 8 -0.77 22.33 14.07
CA GLN A 8 0.35 22.45 14.99
C GLN A 8 0.75 21.09 15.60
N LYS A 9 -0.23 20.24 15.90
CA LYS A 9 0.05 18.87 16.39
C LYS A 9 0.67 17.98 15.31
N ILE A 10 0.20 18.09 14.06
CA ILE A 10 0.75 17.33 12.92
C ILE A 10 2.19 17.77 12.66
N GLU A 11 2.46 19.08 12.62
CA GLU A 11 3.81 19.63 12.44
C GLU A 11 4.75 19.18 13.56
N THR A 12 4.29 19.22 14.82
CA THR A 12 5.06 18.69 15.97
C THR A 12 5.38 17.20 15.78
N TYR A 13 4.40 16.40 15.35
CA TYR A 13 4.60 14.98 15.08
C TYR A 13 5.61 14.76 13.94
N PHE A 14 5.50 15.50 12.84
CA PHE A 14 6.41 15.38 11.71
C PHE A 14 7.84 15.73 12.11
N ASN A 15 8.05 16.85 12.79
CA ASN A 15 9.37 17.22 13.32
C ASN A 15 9.96 16.13 14.20
N ASN A 16 9.21 15.62 15.17
CA ASN A 16 9.71 14.56 16.06
C ASN A 16 10.12 13.27 15.31
N VAL A 17 9.40 12.92 14.23
CA VAL A 17 9.76 11.76 13.40
C VAL A 17 11.02 12.04 12.59
N ILE A 18 11.09 13.21 11.94
CA ILE A 18 12.22 13.59 11.09
C ILE A 18 13.49 13.81 11.91
N ASP A 19 13.41 14.49 13.05
CA ASP A 19 14.53 14.72 13.97
C ASP A 19 15.14 13.40 14.46
N ARG A 20 14.31 12.37 14.62
CA ARG A 20 14.74 11.09 15.18
C ARG A 20 15.18 10.07 14.13
N TYR A 21 14.56 10.08 12.96
CA TYR A 21 14.71 9.01 11.96
C TYR A 21 14.96 9.50 10.54
N GLY A 22 15.00 10.81 10.29
CA GLY A 22 15.06 11.38 8.94
C GLY A 22 16.21 10.84 8.08
N ASP A 23 17.37 10.58 8.69
CA ASP A 23 18.57 10.09 7.99
C ASP A 23 18.48 8.61 7.57
N ILE A 24 17.54 7.84 8.11
CA ILE A 24 17.38 6.40 7.84
C ILE A 24 16.08 6.05 7.12
N ILE A 25 15.21 7.03 6.87
CA ILE A 25 13.96 6.82 6.15
C ILE A 25 14.23 6.86 4.65
N GLU A 26 14.05 5.72 3.97
CA GLU A 26 14.20 5.61 2.51
C GLU A 26 12.99 6.15 1.74
N SER A 27 11.81 6.09 2.35
CA SER A 27 10.55 6.67 1.85
C SER A 27 9.55 6.81 2.98
N TRP A 28 8.65 7.80 2.89
CA TRP A 28 7.66 8.05 3.93
C TRP A 28 6.23 8.09 3.40
N ASP A 29 5.37 7.22 3.91
CA ASP A 29 3.93 7.27 3.70
C ASP A 29 3.32 8.44 4.48
N VAL A 30 3.24 9.61 3.84
CA VAL A 30 2.78 10.86 4.48
C VAL A 30 1.28 10.80 4.77
N VAL A 31 0.51 10.21 3.86
CA VAL A 31 -0.93 10.00 4.01
C VAL A 31 -1.28 8.58 3.61
N ASN A 32 -1.99 7.89 4.49
CA ASN A 32 -2.42 6.50 4.31
C ASN A 32 -3.96 6.43 4.18
N GLU A 33 -4.45 5.66 3.21
CA GLU A 33 -5.86 5.26 3.06
C GLU A 33 -6.90 6.40 3.03
N ALA A 34 -6.55 7.53 2.41
CA ALA A 34 -7.44 8.69 2.38
C ALA A 34 -8.67 8.49 1.48
N LEU A 35 -8.74 7.44 0.65
CA LEU A 35 -9.84 7.19 -0.25
C LEU A 35 -10.75 6.05 0.24
N GLU A 36 -12.06 6.22 0.04
CA GLU A 36 -13.06 5.19 0.30
C GLU A 36 -12.82 3.92 -0.53
N GLN A 37 -13.13 2.76 0.06
CA GLN A 37 -12.89 1.46 -0.55
C GLN A 37 -14.01 1.01 -1.51
N ASN A 38 -15.27 1.09 -1.06
CA ASN A 38 -16.37 0.31 -1.64
C ASN A 38 -17.60 1.16 -2.00
N GLY A 39 -18.44 0.59 -2.87
CA GLY A 39 -19.75 1.15 -3.25
C GLY A 39 -19.64 2.38 -4.15
N ASN A 40 -20.75 3.12 -4.27
CA ASN A 40 -20.86 4.32 -5.12
C ASN A 40 -19.91 5.47 -4.72
N ARG A 41 -19.20 5.32 -3.59
CA ARG A 41 -18.22 6.28 -3.08
C ARG A 41 -16.78 5.82 -3.22
N ALA A 42 -16.51 4.64 -3.79
CA ALA A 42 -15.15 4.15 -3.98
C ALA A 42 -14.29 5.23 -4.64
N GLY A 43 -13.18 5.59 -3.99
CA GLY A 43 -12.29 6.62 -4.49
C GLY A 43 -12.70 8.07 -4.22
N VAL A 44 -13.72 8.32 -3.41
CA VAL A 44 -13.99 9.64 -2.80
C VAL A 44 -13.13 9.77 -1.53
N LEU A 45 -12.81 11.00 -1.12
CA LEU A 45 -12.14 11.26 0.14
C LEU A 45 -12.93 10.63 1.31
N ARG A 46 -12.26 9.73 2.03
CA ARG A 46 -12.81 9.02 3.19
C ARG A 46 -13.18 10.04 4.25
N GLN A 47 -14.41 9.94 4.76
CA GLN A 47 -14.86 10.85 5.81
C GLN A 47 -14.18 10.51 7.14
N GLY A 48 -13.86 11.52 7.93
CA GLY A 48 -13.18 11.34 9.21
C GLY A 48 -12.74 12.66 9.83
N LEU A 49 -12.01 12.56 10.94
CA LEU A 49 -11.58 13.73 11.71
C LEU A 49 -10.71 14.69 10.88
N LEU A 50 -9.78 14.16 10.08
CA LEU A 50 -8.86 14.97 9.27
C LEU A 50 -9.60 15.82 8.24
N PRO A 51 -10.36 15.27 7.26
CA PRO A 51 -11.08 16.11 6.31
C PRO A 51 -12.14 17.00 6.98
N HIS A 52 -12.75 16.57 8.08
CA HIS A 52 -13.73 17.38 8.81
C HIS A 52 -13.10 18.67 9.40
N ILE A 53 -11.90 18.58 9.97
CA ILE A 53 -11.23 19.71 10.64
C ILE A 53 -10.29 20.47 9.70
N LEU A 54 -9.60 19.73 8.82
CA LEU A 54 -8.54 20.22 7.93
C LEU A 54 -8.99 20.42 6.49
N GLY A 55 -10.25 20.17 6.16
CA GLY A 55 -10.77 20.31 4.80
C GLY A 55 -10.17 19.31 3.81
N ASP A 56 -10.70 19.30 2.58
CA ASP A 56 -10.32 18.32 1.55
C ASP A 56 -8.89 18.55 1.01
N ASP A 57 -8.29 19.71 1.27
CA ASP A 57 -6.94 20.08 0.87
C ASP A 57 -5.84 19.54 1.82
N TYR A 58 -6.22 18.81 2.87
CA TYR A 58 -5.26 18.35 3.89
C TYR A 58 -4.18 17.44 3.33
N ILE A 59 -4.48 16.64 2.29
CA ILE A 59 -3.47 15.76 1.66
C ILE A 59 -2.37 16.61 1.05
N ALA A 60 -2.72 17.60 0.22
CA ALA A 60 -1.73 18.50 -0.39
C ALA A 60 -0.93 19.25 0.67
N SER A 61 -1.62 19.76 1.71
CA SER A 61 -0.98 20.47 2.82
C SER A 61 0.01 19.58 3.59
N ALA A 62 -0.34 18.32 3.85
CA ALA A 62 0.53 17.37 4.54
C ALA A 62 1.81 17.07 3.74
N PHE A 63 1.69 16.86 2.41
CA PHE A 63 2.86 16.64 1.55
C PHE A 63 3.76 17.88 1.45
N ILE A 64 3.19 19.08 1.35
CA ILE A 64 3.97 20.32 1.33
C ILE A 64 4.75 20.48 2.64
N LEU A 65 4.09 20.28 3.77
CA LEU A 65 4.71 20.34 5.09
C LEU A 65 5.80 19.26 5.25
N ALA A 66 5.51 18.01 4.89
CA ALA A 66 6.48 16.93 4.92
C ALA A 66 7.71 17.24 4.06
N LYS A 67 7.54 17.85 2.88
CA LYS A 67 8.67 18.22 2.01
C LYS A 67 9.51 19.35 2.57
N GLN A 68 8.89 20.30 3.26
CA GLN A 68 9.60 21.39 3.94
C GLN A 68 10.49 20.86 5.05
N LEU A 69 9.99 19.90 5.84
CA LEU A 69 10.71 19.32 6.97
C LEU A 69 11.72 18.24 6.55
N ALA A 70 11.41 17.50 5.48
CA ALA A 70 12.22 16.39 4.99
C ALA A 70 12.48 16.49 3.47
N PRO A 71 13.31 17.45 3.01
CA PRO A 71 13.50 17.70 1.59
C PRO A 71 14.18 16.55 0.83
N ALA A 72 14.95 15.69 1.51
CA ALA A 72 15.64 14.56 0.88
C ALA A 72 14.80 13.28 0.80
N ILE A 73 13.73 13.16 1.59
CA ILE A 73 12.96 11.92 1.71
C ILE A 73 11.92 11.83 0.57
N PRO A 74 11.83 10.69 -0.15
CA PRO A 74 10.72 10.40 -1.05
C PRO A 74 9.39 10.31 -0.29
N LEU A 75 8.41 11.14 -0.66
CA LEU A 75 7.09 11.18 -0.03
C LEU A 75 6.09 10.34 -0.81
N VAL A 76 5.36 9.47 -0.12
CA VAL A 76 4.50 8.44 -0.69
C VAL A 76 3.06 8.62 -0.21
N TYR A 77 2.10 8.43 -1.11
CA TYR A 77 0.70 8.21 -0.78
C TYR A 77 0.43 6.70 -0.79
N ASN A 78 0.00 6.12 0.33
CA ASN A 78 -0.20 4.67 0.46
C ASN A 78 -1.69 4.31 0.56
N ASP A 79 -2.14 3.29 -0.16
CA ASP A 79 -3.55 2.87 -0.14
C ASP A 79 -3.73 1.42 -0.63
N PHE A 80 -4.88 0.83 -0.31
CA PHE A 80 -5.31 -0.47 -0.79
C PHE A 80 -6.51 -0.37 -1.73
N GLY A 81 -6.76 -1.44 -2.49
CA GLY A 81 -7.92 -1.61 -3.35
C GLY A 81 -7.68 -1.44 -4.86
N PRO A 82 -6.70 -0.68 -5.38
CA PRO A 82 -6.42 -0.65 -6.82
C PRO A 82 -6.19 -2.04 -7.44
N GLU A 83 -5.62 -2.98 -6.68
CA GLU A 83 -5.40 -4.37 -7.10
C GLU A 83 -6.70 -5.14 -7.38
N TYR A 84 -7.86 -4.63 -6.95
CA TYR A 84 -9.18 -5.25 -7.14
C TYR A 84 -10.22 -4.38 -7.82
N SER A 85 -10.00 -3.08 -7.91
CA SER A 85 -11.06 -2.13 -8.27
C SER A 85 -10.56 -1.10 -9.28
N PHE A 86 -11.15 -1.16 -10.48
CA PHE A 86 -11.01 -0.11 -11.49
C PHE A 86 -11.40 1.28 -10.96
N ALA A 87 -12.50 1.38 -10.22
CA ALA A 87 -12.95 2.65 -9.65
C ALA A 87 -11.93 3.23 -8.66
N LYS A 88 -11.39 2.40 -7.76
CA LYS A 88 -10.35 2.82 -6.81
C LYS A 88 -9.07 3.23 -7.55
N THR A 89 -8.65 2.46 -8.54
CA THR A 89 -7.49 2.77 -9.40
C THR A 89 -7.63 4.15 -10.06
N ARG A 90 -8.78 4.41 -10.70
CA ARG A 90 -9.06 5.71 -11.35
C ARG A 90 -9.02 6.87 -10.38
N SER A 91 -9.51 6.69 -9.16
CA SER A 91 -9.51 7.75 -8.16
C SER A 91 -8.13 8.02 -7.55
N VAL A 92 -7.33 6.98 -7.31
CA VAL A 92 -5.92 7.15 -6.94
C VAL A 92 -5.19 7.95 -8.02
N LEU A 93 -5.32 7.56 -9.29
CA LEU A 93 -4.70 8.29 -10.40
C LEU A 93 -5.16 9.74 -10.49
N ARG A 94 -6.46 10.01 -10.35
CA ARG A 94 -7.01 11.38 -10.34
C ARG A 94 -6.46 12.21 -9.19
N LEU A 95 -6.33 11.63 -8.00
CA LEU A 95 -5.75 12.30 -6.84
C LEU A 95 -4.29 12.68 -7.15
N LEU A 96 -3.48 11.73 -7.58
CA LEU A 96 -2.06 11.96 -7.89
C LEU A 96 -1.87 12.97 -9.02
N GLU A 97 -2.69 12.91 -10.06
CA GLU A 97 -2.69 13.90 -11.16
C GLU A 97 -3.03 15.30 -10.64
N THR A 98 -4.06 15.42 -9.78
CA THR A 98 -4.45 16.70 -9.16
C THR A 98 -3.34 17.27 -8.28
N LEU A 99 -2.67 16.42 -7.49
CA LEU A 99 -1.54 16.82 -6.65
C LEU A 99 -0.36 17.28 -7.51
N LYS A 100 -0.04 16.54 -8.58
CA LYS A 100 1.01 16.90 -9.53
C LYS A 100 0.74 18.24 -10.22
N LEU A 101 -0.49 18.46 -10.70
CA LEU A 101 -0.90 19.73 -11.33
C LEU A 101 -0.78 20.93 -10.37
N LYS A 102 -0.96 20.70 -9.06
CA LYS A 102 -0.79 21.72 -8.01
C LYS A 102 0.68 21.89 -7.56
N GLY A 103 1.63 21.19 -8.16
CA GLY A 103 3.04 21.23 -7.77
C GLY A 103 3.33 20.57 -6.41
N VAL A 104 2.44 19.68 -5.94
CA VAL A 104 2.64 18.96 -4.67
C VAL A 104 3.70 17.87 -4.88
N PRO A 105 4.71 17.76 -3.99
CA PRO A 105 5.87 16.89 -4.17
C PRO A 105 5.58 15.44 -3.78
N VAL A 106 4.74 14.75 -4.55
CA VAL A 106 4.51 13.31 -4.39
C VAL A 106 5.55 12.55 -5.21
N ALA A 107 6.40 11.77 -4.54
CA ALA A 107 7.44 10.98 -5.18
C ALA A 107 6.98 9.56 -5.53
N GLY A 108 6.04 9.00 -4.75
CA GLY A 108 5.60 7.62 -4.92
C GLY A 108 4.13 7.37 -4.60
N PHE A 109 3.65 6.25 -5.13
CA PHE A 109 2.41 5.61 -4.72
C PHE A 109 2.72 4.23 -4.11
N GLY A 110 2.25 4.02 -2.89
CA GLY A 110 2.29 2.73 -2.20
C GLY A 110 1.01 1.94 -2.46
N LEU A 111 1.17 0.79 -3.13
CA LEU A 111 0.12 -0.21 -3.25
C LEU A 111 0.30 -1.22 -2.12
N GLN A 112 -0.61 -1.20 -1.13
CA GLN A 112 -0.53 -2.12 0.02
C GLN A 112 -0.47 -3.58 -0.42
N ALA A 113 -1.29 -3.97 -1.39
CA ALA A 113 -1.34 -5.33 -1.91
C ALA A 113 -1.70 -6.39 -0.84
N HIS A 114 -2.68 -6.09 0.01
CA HIS A 114 -3.33 -7.09 0.86
C HIS A 114 -4.21 -8.02 0.02
N LEU A 115 -3.67 -9.19 -0.33
CA LEU A 115 -4.33 -10.11 -1.25
C LEU A 115 -5.31 -11.05 -0.54
N SER A 116 -6.17 -11.71 -1.32
CA SER A 116 -7.15 -12.69 -0.86
C SER A 116 -7.14 -13.90 -1.79
N THR A 117 -7.18 -15.11 -1.22
CA THR A 117 -7.24 -16.35 -1.99
C THR A 117 -8.48 -16.47 -2.88
N THR A 118 -9.55 -15.72 -2.58
CA THR A 118 -10.85 -15.80 -3.28
C THR A 118 -11.15 -14.62 -4.20
N MET A 119 -10.38 -13.53 -4.12
CA MET A 119 -10.66 -12.34 -4.93
C MET A 119 -9.89 -12.39 -6.24
N LYS A 120 -10.51 -11.94 -7.33
CA LYS A 120 -9.89 -11.82 -8.65
C LYS A 120 -9.10 -10.52 -8.72
N ILE A 121 -7.82 -10.58 -9.07
CA ILE A 121 -6.98 -9.39 -9.22
C ILE A 121 -7.32 -8.72 -10.56
N ASP A 122 -7.47 -7.40 -10.54
CA ASP A 122 -7.72 -6.61 -11.74
C ASP A 122 -6.40 -6.25 -12.44
N GLN A 123 -5.87 -7.21 -13.18
CA GLN A 123 -4.60 -7.05 -13.89
C GLN A 123 -4.61 -5.89 -14.91
N LEU A 124 -5.77 -5.56 -15.50
CA LEU A 124 -5.88 -4.44 -16.45
C LEU A 124 -5.71 -3.10 -15.71
N SER A 125 -6.35 -2.97 -14.55
CA SER A 125 -6.17 -1.81 -13.68
C SER A 125 -4.74 -1.68 -13.20
N LEU A 126 -4.06 -2.78 -12.84
CA LEU A 126 -2.64 -2.76 -12.44
C LEU A 126 -1.70 -2.29 -13.56
N ARG A 127 -1.89 -2.74 -14.81
CA ARG A 127 -1.12 -2.24 -15.96
C ARG A 127 -1.38 -0.76 -16.19
N THR A 128 -2.63 -0.33 -16.08
CA THR A 128 -3.01 1.09 -16.23
C THR A 128 -2.37 1.93 -15.14
N LEU A 129 -2.53 1.56 -13.87
CA LEU A 129 -1.91 2.22 -12.73
C LEU A 129 -0.41 2.40 -12.94
N THR A 130 0.31 1.31 -13.22
CA THR A 130 1.77 1.33 -13.38
C THR A 130 2.20 2.24 -14.53
N ARG A 131 1.48 2.21 -15.66
CA ARG A 131 1.78 3.06 -16.83
C ARG A 131 1.56 4.54 -16.55
N GLU A 132 0.45 4.89 -15.90
CA GLU A 132 0.13 6.29 -15.58
C GLU A 132 1.06 6.85 -14.49
N LEU A 133 1.42 6.05 -13.47
CA LEU A 133 2.42 6.44 -12.47
C LEU A 133 3.77 6.78 -13.12
N ARG A 134 4.24 5.90 -14.02
CA ARG A 134 5.46 6.14 -14.80
C ARG A 134 5.38 7.39 -15.66
N ALA A 135 4.26 7.63 -16.34
CA ALA A 135 4.03 8.86 -17.12
C ALA A 135 4.03 10.11 -16.22
N MET A 136 3.60 9.97 -14.96
CA MET A 136 3.67 11.02 -13.96
C MET A 136 5.04 11.17 -13.29
N ASN A 137 6.02 10.31 -13.57
CA ASN A 137 7.29 10.23 -12.84
C ASN A 137 7.06 10.06 -11.33
N ILE A 138 6.10 9.20 -10.97
CA ILE A 138 5.80 8.77 -9.62
C ILE A 138 6.19 7.29 -9.52
N ASP A 139 7.03 6.95 -8.55
CA ASP A 139 7.47 5.57 -8.33
C ASP A 139 6.32 4.71 -7.77
N LEU A 140 6.22 3.46 -8.20
CA LEU A 140 5.33 2.48 -7.59
C LEU A 140 6.07 1.69 -6.52
N PHE A 141 5.49 1.59 -5.34
CA PHE A 141 5.94 0.73 -4.25
C PHE A 141 4.90 -0.34 -3.98
N ILE A 142 5.32 -1.58 -3.71
CA ILE A 142 4.48 -2.57 -3.03
C ILE A 142 4.85 -2.52 -1.55
N THR A 143 3.92 -2.16 -0.69
CA THR A 143 4.24 -1.72 0.69
C THR A 143 3.84 -2.71 1.78
N GLU A 144 2.80 -3.52 1.57
CA GLU A 144 2.20 -4.35 2.64
C GLU A 144 1.78 -5.74 2.12
N LEU A 145 2.59 -6.35 1.25
CA LEU A 145 2.21 -7.58 0.56
C LEU A 145 1.97 -8.74 1.52
N ASP A 146 0.77 -9.28 1.50
CA ASP A 146 0.38 -10.51 2.17
C ASP A 146 -0.81 -11.19 1.45
N VAL A 147 -1.13 -12.44 1.78
CA VAL A 147 -2.27 -13.15 1.16
C VAL A 147 -3.15 -13.82 2.20
N ARG A 148 -4.34 -13.26 2.39
CA ARG A 148 -5.33 -13.78 3.34
C ARG A 148 -6.06 -15.00 2.80
N ASN A 149 -6.07 -16.09 3.57
CA ASN A 149 -6.92 -17.26 3.31
C ASN A 149 -8.39 -16.91 3.62
N ARG A 150 -9.19 -16.80 2.57
CA ARG A 150 -10.66 -16.68 2.63
C ARG A 150 -11.38 -17.84 1.96
N SER A 151 -10.65 -18.77 1.35
CA SER A 151 -11.19 -19.93 0.64
C SER A 151 -11.54 -21.08 1.59
N GLY A 152 -11.03 -21.06 2.82
CA GLY A 152 -11.23 -22.14 3.78
C GLY A 152 -10.37 -23.36 3.53
N LEU A 153 -9.34 -23.23 2.68
CA LEU A 153 -8.36 -24.28 2.48
C LEU A 153 -7.65 -24.58 3.80
N LEU A 154 -7.67 -25.87 4.19
CA LEU A 154 -7.01 -26.39 5.38
C LEU A 154 -5.71 -27.12 5.03
N ASP A 155 -5.54 -27.54 3.78
CA ASP A 155 -4.29 -28.15 3.31
C ASP A 155 -3.22 -27.07 3.11
N ASP A 156 -2.14 -27.18 3.89
CA ASP A 156 -1.06 -26.20 3.91
C ASP A 156 -0.33 -26.13 2.56
N ALA A 157 -0.11 -27.26 1.89
CA ALA A 157 0.62 -27.29 0.62
C ALA A 157 -0.18 -26.55 -0.48
N ALA A 158 -1.47 -26.86 -0.60
CA ALA A 158 -2.37 -26.18 -1.51
C ALA A 158 -2.51 -24.70 -1.17
N LEU A 159 -2.70 -24.34 0.11
CA LEU A 159 -2.80 -22.94 0.52
C LEU A 159 -1.52 -22.16 0.19
N ASN A 160 -0.35 -22.72 0.48
CA ASN A 160 0.94 -22.12 0.16
C ASN A 160 1.08 -21.85 -1.35
N GLN A 161 0.62 -22.78 -2.19
CA GLN A 161 0.66 -22.64 -3.64
C GLN A 161 -0.31 -21.54 -4.11
N VAL A 162 -1.56 -21.53 -3.64
CA VAL A 162 -2.54 -20.49 -3.98
C VAL A 162 -2.06 -19.10 -3.57
N CYS A 163 -1.42 -18.96 -2.39
CA CYS A 163 -0.84 -17.69 -1.98
C CYS A 163 0.28 -17.23 -2.94
N ALA A 164 1.15 -18.14 -3.36
CA ALA A 164 2.21 -17.83 -4.32
C ALA A 164 1.65 -17.41 -5.69
N ASP A 165 0.59 -18.09 -6.15
CA ASP A 165 -0.05 -17.79 -7.42
C ASP A 165 -0.74 -16.42 -7.40
N LYS A 166 -1.34 -16.02 -6.27
CA LYS A 166 -1.89 -14.66 -6.08
C LYS A 166 -0.81 -13.59 -6.15
N VAL A 167 0.35 -13.82 -5.55
CA VAL A 167 1.48 -12.88 -5.66
C VAL A 167 1.98 -12.78 -7.10
N ARG A 168 2.05 -13.91 -7.83
CA ARG A 168 2.40 -13.88 -9.25
C ARG A 168 1.37 -13.10 -10.08
N GLU A 169 0.07 -13.36 -9.86
CA GLU A 169 -1.05 -12.70 -10.53
C GLU A 169 -1.03 -11.16 -10.31
N LEU A 170 -0.55 -10.70 -9.15
CA LEU A 170 -0.30 -9.28 -8.88
C LEU A 170 0.92 -8.73 -9.63
N LEU A 171 2.07 -9.42 -9.54
CA LEU A 171 3.36 -8.88 -9.99
C LEU A 171 3.52 -8.93 -11.52
N GLU A 172 3.00 -9.95 -12.20
CA GLU A 172 3.08 -10.09 -13.67
C GLU A 172 2.60 -8.83 -14.43
N PRO A 173 1.39 -8.29 -14.20
CA PRO A 173 0.95 -7.08 -14.91
C PRO A 173 1.80 -5.85 -14.56
N ILE A 174 2.29 -5.73 -13.33
CA ILE A 174 3.12 -4.59 -12.91
C ILE A 174 4.47 -4.63 -13.63
N PHE A 175 5.21 -5.72 -13.49
CA PHE A 175 6.54 -5.90 -14.09
C PHE A 175 6.52 -5.87 -15.61
N SER A 176 5.39 -6.21 -16.25
CA SER A 176 5.24 -6.07 -17.71
C SER A 176 5.32 -4.61 -18.20
N ILE A 177 5.12 -3.62 -17.32
CA ILE A 177 5.15 -2.19 -17.64
C ILE A 177 6.41 -1.53 -17.06
N ALA A 178 6.65 -1.75 -15.77
CA ALA A 178 7.83 -1.28 -15.04
C ALA A 178 7.94 -2.02 -13.71
N ALA A 179 9.16 -2.34 -13.28
CA ALA A 179 9.39 -2.86 -11.94
C ALA A 179 9.00 -1.80 -10.89
N PRO A 180 8.35 -2.18 -9.78
CA PRO A 180 8.17 -1.30 -8.64
C PRO A 180 9.54 -0.99 -8.02
N ARG A 181 9.66 0.17 -7.38
CA ARG A 181 10.87 0.59 -6.69
C ARG A 181 11.26 -0.32 -5.52
N GLN A 182 10.25 -0.84 -4.81
CA GLN A 182 10.43 -1.75 -3.69
C GLN A 182 9.23 -2.69 -3.58
N ILE A 183 9.48 -3.87 -3.02
CA ILE A 183 8.45 -4.80 -2.57
C ILE A 183 8.70 -5.12 -1.10
N VAL A 184 7.74 -4.76 -0.25
CA VAL A 184 7.72 -5.01 1.19
C VAL A 184 6.55 -5.94 1.48
N THR A 185 6.82 -7.02 2.21
CA THR A 185 5.77 -7.91 2.73
C THR A 185 5.34 -7.45 4.12
N TRP A 186 4.06 -7.62 4.47
CA TRP A 186 3.53 -7.17 5.77
C TRP A 186 3.83 -8.15 6.90
N GLY A 187 5.13 -8.30 7.15
CA GLY A 187 5.73 -9.33 7.98
C GLY A 187 6.63 -10.26 7.15
N LEU A 188 7.29 -11.19 7.85
CA LEU A 188 8.20 -12.16 7.25
C LEU A 188 7.74 -13.61 7.47
N LEU A 189 7.31 -13.92 8.69
CA LEU A 189 6.95 -15.26 9.16
C LEU A 189 5.43 -15.35 9.36
N ASP A 190 4.80 -16.41 8.87
CA ASP A 190 3.35 -16.62 8.97
C ASP A 190 2.79 -16.41 10.39
N GLY A 191 3.44 -17.00 11.40
CA GLY A 191 3.01 -16.95 12.81
C GLY A 191 3.08 -15.57 13.48
N TYR A 192 3.68 -14.58 12.82
CA TYR A 192 3.75 -13.19 13.31
C TYR A 192 2.91 -12.22 12.47
N SER A 193 2.19 -12.72 11.46
CA SER A 193 1.32 -11.89 10.64
C SER A 193 0.16 -11.33 11.47
N TRP A 194 -0.22 -10.08 11.23
CA TRP A 194 -1.45 -9.48 11.78
C TRP A 194 -2.70 -10.32 11.47
N LEU A 195 -2.70 -11.07 10.38
CA LEU A 195 -3.79 -11.99 10.00
C LEU A 195 -3.93 -13.19 10.94
N THR A 196 -2.91 -13.51 11.75
CA THR A 196 -2.94 -14.56 12.78
C THR A 196 -3.19 -14.02 14.19
N SER A 197 -3.25 -12.69 14.36
CA SER A 197 -3.36 -12.06 15.68
C SER A 197 -4.68 -12.38 16.38
N LYS A 198 -4.62 -12.56 17.71
CA LYS A 198 -5.81 -12.82 18.53
C LYS A 198 -6.73 -11.58 18.51
N GLY A 199 -7.94 -11.74 17.99
CA GLY A 199 -8.96 -10.68 17.94
C GLY A 199 -9.22 -10.09 16.55
N TYR A 200 -8.35 -10.34 15.56
CA TYR A 200 -8.67 -10.02 14.18
C TYR A 200 -9.72 -11.01 13.67
N LYS A 201 -10.90 -10.51 13.28
CA LYS A 201 -12.08 -11.30 12.83
C LYS A 201 -11.83 -12.17 11.58
N ALA A 202 -10.59 -12.26 11.11
CA ALA A 202 -10.17 -13.10 9.99
C ALA A 202 -9.86 -14.55 10.35
N ASN A 203 -9.79 -14.88 11.64
CA ASN A 203 -9.36 -16.19 12.13
C ASN A 203 -10.35 -17.33 11.87
N SER A 204 -11.25 -17.20 10.88
CA SER A 204 -12.13 -18.30 10.48
C SER A 204 -11.36 -19.47 9.88
N PHE A 205 -10.17 -19.22 9.32
CA PHE A 205 -9.33 -20.23 8.68
C PHE A 205 -7.85 -20.05 9.01
N PRO A 206 -7.04 -21.13 8.96
CA PRO A 206 -5.59 -21.05 9.05
C PRO A 206 -5.02 -20.05 8.04
N GLN A 207 -4.11 -19.19 8.49
CA GLN A 207 -3.47 -18.20 7.64
C GLN A 207 -2.03 -18.61 7.38
N ARG A 208 -1.61 -18.52 6.13
CA ARG A 208 -0.22 -18.71 5.69
C ARG A 208 0.17 -17.59 4.72
N PRO A 209 0.13 -16.32 5.16
CA PRO A 209 0.06 -15.19 4.25
C PRO A 209 1.40 -14.66 3.75
N LEU A 210 2.54 -15.15 4.28
CA LEU A 210 3.87 -14.57 4.09
C LEU A 210 4.86 -15.52 3.40
N PRO A 211 6.06 -15.05 3.01
CA PRO A 211 7.02 -15.87 2.27
C PRO A 211 7.66 -17.00 3.07
N LEU A 212 7.72 -16.89 4.40
CA LEU A 212 8.29 -17.91 5.30
C LEU A 212 7.21 -18.48 6.23
N ASP A 213 7.30 -19.79 6.49
CA ASP A 213 6.45 -20.44 7.49
C ASP A 213 6.89 -20.08 8.93
N GLU A 214 6.16 -20.58 9.93
CA GLU A 214 6.45 -20.35 11.35
C GLU A 214 7.84 -20.82 11.81
N SER A 215 8.46 -21.76 11.09
CA SER A 215 9.81 -22.27 11.35
C SER A 215 10.89 -21.54 10.54
N GLY A 216 10.53 -20.48 9.79
CA GLY A 216 11.44 -19.75 8.92
C GLY A 216 11.77 -20.46 7.60
N ARG A 217 11.07 -21.53 7.25
CA ARG A 217 11.31 -22.23 5.98
C ARG A 217 10.63 -21.49 4.84
N ARG A 218 11.31 -21.43 3.70
CA ARG A 218 10.83 -20.78 2.48
C ARG A 218 9.60 -21.51 1.93
N LYS A 219 8.57 -20.75 1.61
CA LYS A 219 7.36 -21.23 0.93
C LYS A 219 7.42 -20.94 -0.57
N PRO A 220 6.52 -21.50 -1.41
CA PRO A 220 6.44 -21.19 -2.83
C PRO A 220 6.40 -19.68 -3.15
N MET A 221 5.77 -18.86 -2.29
CA MET A 221 5.75 -17.40 -2.43
C MET A 221 7.16 -16.78 -2.46
N TRP A 222 8.10 -17.29 -1.66
CA TRP A 222 9.50 -16.84 -1.70
C TRP A 222 10.12 -17.00 -3.09
N ASN A 223 9.83 -18.12 -3.76
CA ASN A 223 10.35 -18.40 -5.08
C ASN A 223 9.77 -17.46 -6.14
N VAL A 224 8.49 -17.10 -6.00
CA VAL A 224 7.85 -16.09 -6.86
C VAL A 224 8.53 -14.73 -6.70
N LEU A 225 8.70 -14.26 -5.45
CA LEU A 225 9.38 -13.00 -5.18
C LEU A 225 10.80 -13.00 -5.75
N ARG A 226 11.55 -14.08 -5.54
CA ARG A 226 12.91 -14.23 -6.09
C ARG A 226 12.92 -14.18 -7.62
N GLN A 227 11.94 -14.77 -8.29
CA GLN A 227 11.87 -14.76 -9.75
C GLN A 227 11.77 -13.34 -10.31
N PHE A 228 10.97 -12.47 -9.70
CA PHE A 228 10.79 -11.08 -10.14
C PHE A 228 11.92 -10.14 -9.70
N LEU A 229 12.59 -10.43 -8.59
CA LEU A 229 13.65 -9.56 -8.03
C LEU A 229 15.05 -9.89 -8.57
N CYS A 230 15.23 -11.06 -9.20
CA CYS A 230 16.53 -11.50 -9.72
C CYS A 230 16.57 -11.65 -11.25
N SER A 231 15.52 -11.24 -11.96
CA SER A 231 15.43 -11.22 -13.43
C SER A 231 15.83 -9.87 -14.00
#